data_AF-A0A672QJ46-F1
#
_entry.id   AF-A0A672QJ46-F1
#
_cell.length_a   1.000
_cell.length_b   1.000
_cell.length_c   1.000
_cell.angle_alpha   90.00
_cell.angle_beta   90.00
_cell.angle_gamma   90.00
#
_symmetry.space_group_name_H-M   'P 1'
#
loop_
_entity.id
_entity.type
_entity.pdbx_description
1 polymer ?
#
loop_
_entity_poly.entity_id
_entity_poly.type
_entity_poly.pdbx_seq_one_letter_code
_entity_poly.pdbx_strand_id
1 'polypeptide(L)'
;TWNKYKSRLPPSYFEEHLFQTADFLLDSKFRALQGECQCIFYLEKERGALPDQSGVQKLLSILGFVRILMQAVLPDESLCWILYNGTFSSLHMYNICRFLMSAGHASQVLEYLLWACTCLETSVPLLTASFLPWRATLYCAVCECYFHDCASVQAEVFARRALGKISELAKLEEMTGSQVSSETQQAYKEATVKLAVMVFKRSVYEPRRKPKGLFRPKQKSNLKELQLTPWPRTPTERILMEMFEGNAARFLAVLEALQDSSVRPLQTGLPEEFEVQDVVLELISAGTSLLSGTLFHPVCLRKSKIAVDAAVKFVKQLFRYEQWSTFSSLSTALIYFFLYCSQNMEGRAFRKYELELRILEAVERLMSTQRVKFIMKDAAFDGQAGTNHII
;
A
#
# COMPACT_ATOMS: atom_id res chain seq x y z
N THR A 1 -10.85 36.50 -35.18
CA THR A 1 -11.65 35.25 -35.34
C THR A 1 -11.43 34.68 -36.72
N TRP A 2 -11.13 33.38 -36.82
CA TRP A 2 -10.81 32.66 -38.08
C TRP A 2 -11.94 32.76 -39.12
N ASN A 3 -13.19 32.89 -38.68
CA ASN A 3 -14.40 33.02 -39.52
C ASN A 3 -14.36 34.10 -40.60
N LYS A 4 -13.57 35.17 -40.43
CA LYS A 4 -13.42 36.23 -41.45
C LYS A 4 -12.65 35.78 -42.71
N TYR A 5 -11.97 34.64 -42.65
CA TYR A 5 -11.20 34.10 -43.77
C TYR A 5 -11.99 33.07 -44.60
N LYS A 6 -13.22 32.72 -44.19
CA LYS A 6 -14.06 31.71 -44.85
C LYS A 6 -14.33 32.01 -46.33
N SER A 7 -14.51 33.28 -46.69
CA SER A 7 -14.72 33.71 -48.08
C SER A 7 -13.43 33.95 -48.87
N ARG A 8 -12.26 33.87 -48.23
CA ARG A 8 -10.96 34.25 -48.80
C ARG A 8 -10.02 33.06 -49.03
N LEU A 9 -10.38 31.88 -48.53
CA LEU A 9 -9.56 30.67 -48.59
C LEU A 9 -10.32 29.54 -49.29
N PRO A 10 -9.63 28.60 -49.95
CA PRO A 10 -10.24 27.37 -50.44
C PRO A 10 -10.99 26.65 -49.31
N PRO A 11 -12.20 26.09 -49.56
CA PRO A 11 -13.03 25.48 -48.51
C PRO A 11 -12.31 24.41 -47.70
N SER A 12 -11.61 23.49 -48.37
CA SER A 12 -10.86 22.40 -47.73
C SER A 12 -9.75 22.90 -46.80
N TYR A 13 -8.99 23.91 -47.23
CA TYR A 13 -7.92 24.52 -46.43
C TYR A 13 -8.46 25.30 -45.22
N PHE A 14 -9.58 26.01 -45.41
CA PHE A 14 -10.23 26.74 -44.32
C PHE A 14 -10.77 25.80 -43.24
N GLU A 15 -11.41 24.70 -43.65
CA GLU A 15 -11.95 23.67 -42.75
C GLU A 15 -10.86 22.95 -41.99
N GLU A 16 -9.78 22.50 -42.66
CA GLU A 16 -8.65 21.83 -42.01
C GLU A 16 -8.01 22.72 -40.92
N HIS A 17 -7.73 23.98 -41.23
CA HIS A 17 -7.16 24.91 -40.24
C HIS A 17 -8.16 25.30 -39.14
N LEU A 18 -9.46 25.29 -39.42
CA LEU A 18 -10.48 25.50 -38.39
C LEU A 18 -10.47 24.35 -37.38
N PHE A 19 -10.37 23.10 -37.84
CA PHE A 19 -10.23 21.93 -36.97
C PHE A 19 -8.94 21.97 -36.16
N GLN A 20 -7.79 22.24 -36.80
CA GLN A 20 -6.50 22.37 -36.08
C GLN A 20 -6.53 23.48 -35.02
N THR A 21 -7.18 24.62 -35.32
CA THR A 21 -7.35 25.70 -34.34
C THR A 21 -8.28 25.30 -33.20
N ALA A 22 -9.35 24.56 -33.50
CA ALA A 22 -10.27 24.05 -32.49
C ALA A 22 -9.57 23.07 -31.54
N ASP A 23 -8.80 22.12 -32.09
CA ASP A 23 -8.02 21.15 -31.32
C ASP A 23 -6.97 21.84 -30.42
N PHE A 24 -6.26 22.84 -30.95
CA PHE A 24 -5.29 23.63 -30.19
C PHE A 24 -5.93 24.41 -29.03
N LEU A 25 -7.08 25.05 -29.28
CA LEU A 25 -7.81 25.78 -28.24
C LEU A 25 -8.37 24.84 -27.18
N LEU A 26 -8.83 23.66 -27.61
CA LEU A 26 -9.35 22.62 -26.73
C LEU A 26 -8.23 22.09 -25.83
N ASP A 27 -7.07 21.72 -26.38
CA ASP A 27 -5.86 21.36 -25.63
C ASP A 27 -5.50 22.43 -24.60
N SER A 28 -5.33 23.67 -25.05
CA SER A 28 -4.93 24.79 -24.19
C SER A 28 -5.90 24.99 -23.02
N LYS A 29 -7.21 24.86 -23.26
CA LYS A 29 -8.24 24.96 -22.23
C LYS A 29 -8.16 23.80 -21.24
N PHE A 30 -7.99 22.56 -21.71
CA PHE A 30 -7.84 21.40 -20.83
C PHE A 30 -6.61 21.51 -19.94
N ARG A 31 -5.46 21.92 -20.48
CA ARG A 31 -4.24 22.14 -19.67
C ARG A 31 -4.43 23.22 -18.61
N ALA A 32 -5.08 24.33 -18.95
CA ALA A 32 -5.35 25.41 -18.00
C ALA A 32 -6.24 24.92 -16.84
N LEU A 33 -7.32 24.19 -17.16
CA LEU A 33 -8.23 23.62 -16.15
C LEU A 33 -7.55 22.59 -15.26
N GLN A 34 -6.67 21.76 -15.83
CA GLN A 34 -5.84 20.83 -15.06
C GLN A 34 -4.91 21.59 -14.11
N GLY A 35 -4.19 22.61 -14.61
CA GLY A 35 -3.30 23.44 -13.80
C GLY A 35 -4.04 24.15 -12.65
N GLU A 36 -5.26 24.62 -12.88
CA GLU A 36 -6.11 25.20 -11.83
C GLU A 36 -6.43 24.17 -10.73
N CYS A 37 -6.87 22.96 -11.11
CA CYS A 37 -7.15 21.87 -10.17
C CYS A 37 -5.91 21.51 -9.33
N GLN A 38 -4.74 21.50 -9.95
CA GLN A 38 -3.47 21.25 -9.26
C GLN A 38 -3.15 22.33 -8.24
N CYS A 39 -3.21 23.59 -8.66
CA CYS A 39 -2.95 24.72 -7.77
C CYS A 39 -3.85 24.67 -6.55
N ILE A 40 -5.14 24.39 -6.75
CA ILE A 40 -6.08 24.25 -5.63
C ILE A 40 -5.67 23.09 -4.71
N PHE A 41 -5.36 21.91 -5.26
CA PHE A 41 -4.92 20.76 -4.46
C PHE A 41 -3.67 21.07 -3.63
N TYR A 42 -2.64 21.66 -4.24
CA TYR A 42 -1.41 22.01 -3.53
C TYR A 42 -1.65 23.09 -2.47
N LEU A 43 -2.50 24.09 -2.74
CA LEU A 43 -2.88 25.09 -1.75
C LEU A 43 -3.60 24.47 -0.55
N GLU A 44 -4.51 23.50 -0.75
CA GLU A 44 -5.14 22.81 0.37
C GLU A 44 -4.15 21.92 1.13
N LYS A 45 -3.20 21.29 0.44
CA LYS A 45 -2.17 20.45 1.06
C LYS A 45 -1.19 21.26 1.94
N GLU A 46 -0.86 22.48 1.54
CA GLU A 46 0.02 23.38 2.31
C GLU A 46 -0.64 23.94 3.58
N ARG A 47 -1.98 23.94 3.66
CA ARG A 47 -2.70 24.42 4.86
C ARG A 47 -2.52 23.51 6.08
N GLY A 48 -2.24 22.23 5.88
CA GLY A 48 -2.03 21.29 6.96
C GLY A 48 -1.95 19.84 6.50
N ALA A 49 -1.53 18.97 7.42
CA ALA A 49 -1.38 17.54 7.15
C ALA A 49 -2.73 16.83 6.90
N LEU A 50 -3.83 17.37 7.45
CA LEU A 50 -5.19 16.86 7.28
C LEU A 50 -6.09 18.00 6.77
N PRO A 51 -6.92 17.76 5.76
CA PRO A 51 -7.86 18.77 5.27
C PRO A 51 -8.98 19.00 6.30
N ASP A 52 -9.45 20.24 6.40
CA ASP A 52 -10.69 20.55 7.09
C ASP A 52 -11.91 20.14 6.25
N GLN A 53 -13.12 20.20 6.83
CA GLN A 53 -14.32 19.76 6.14
C GLN A 53 -14.58 20.52 4.82
N SER A 54 -14.26 21.81 4.78
CA SER A 54 -14.33 22.62 3.55
C SER A 54 -13.31 22.18 2.50
N GLY A 55 -12.09 21.88 2.91
CA GLY A 55 -11.02 21.37 2.06
C GLY A 55 -11.40 20.02 1.46
N VAL A 56 -11.95 19.11 2.26
CA VAL A 56 -12.48 17.81 1.78
C VAL A 56 -13.52 18.02 0.69
N GLN A 57 -14.53 18.88 0.91
CA GLN A 57 -15.56 19.14 -0.10
C GLN A 57 -14.99 19.77 -1.38
N LYS A 58 -14.02 20.68 -1.24
CA LYS A 58 -13.34 21.29 -2.38
C LYS A 58 -12.56 20.27 -3.20
N LEU A 59 -11.85 19.36 -2.54
CA LEU A 59 -11.10 18.28 -3.18
C LEU A 59 -12.01 17.25 -3.84
N LEU A 60 -13.13 16.90 -3.22
CA LEU A 60 -14.16 16.05 -3.84
C LEU A 60 -14.77 16.73 -5.08
N SER A 61 -15.00 18.04 -5.03
CA SER A 61 -15.48 18.81 -6.18
C SER A 61 -14.48 18.78 -7.34
N ILE A 62 -13.18 18.88 -7.04
CA ILE A 62 -12.11 18.70 -8.05
C ILE A 62 -12.12 17.29 -8.62
N LEU A 63 -12.24 16.26 -7.78
CA LEU A 63 -12.33 14.87 -8.24
C LEU A 63 -13.52 14.65 -9.17
N GLY A 64 -14.69 15.20 -8.82
CA GLY A 64 -15.88 15.23 -9.66
C GLY A 64 -15.64 15.90 -11.00
N PHE A 65 -15.00 17.08 -10.99
CA PHE A 65 -14.65 17.81 -12.20
C PHE A 65 -13.67 17.03 -13.09
N VAL A 66 -12.59 16.47 -12.54
CA VAL A 66 -11.62 15.67 -13.29
C VAL A 66 -12.28 14.41 -13.87
N ARG A 67 -13.20 13.77 -13.14
CA ARG A 67 -13.97 12.63 -13.64
C ARG A 67 -14.80 13.01 -14.87
N ILE A 68 -15.53 14.11 -14.81
CA ILE A 68 -16.34 14.61 -15.93
C ILE A 68 -15.44 14.94 -17.13
N LEU A 69 -14.28 15.55 -16.88
CA LEU A 69 -13.29 15.87 -17.90
C LEU A 69 -12.82 14.61 -18.64
N MET A 70 -12.45 13.57 -17.88
CA MET A 70 -12.03 12.28 -18.43
C MET A 70 -13.16 11.61 -19.21
N GLN A 71 -14.40 11.68 -18.73
CA GLN A 71 -15.57 11.10 -19.40
C GLN A 71 -15.87 11.79 -20.73
N ALA A 72 -15.74 13.12 -20.81
CA ALA A 72 -15.97 13.88 -22.04
C ALA A 72 -14.92 13.57 -23.13
N VAL A 73 -13.69 13.27 -22.70
CA VAL A 73 -12.55 13.00 -23.59
C VAL A 73 -12.46 11.53 -24.02
N LEU A 74 -12.99 10.59 -23.22
CA LEU A 74 -12.86 9.15 -23.44
C LEU A 74 -13.26 8.65 -24.85
N PRO A 75 -14.32 9.17 -25.51
CA PRO A 75 -14.72 8.69 -26.84
C PRO A 75 -13.80 9.15 -27.97
N ASP A 76 -12.96 10.16 -27.75
CA ASP A 76 -12.12 10.77 -28.79
C ASP A 76 -10.69 10.25 -28.69
N GLU A 77 -10.32 9.37 -29.62
CA GLU A 77 -8.96 8.82 -29.70
C GLU A 77 -7.90 9.89 -29.94
N SER A 78 -8.23 10.97 -30.65
CA SER A 78 -7.26 12.05 -30.88
C SER A 78 -6.91 12.70 -29.56
N LEU A 79 -7.90 12.91 -28.69
CA LEU A 79 -7.75 13.47 -27.34
C LEU A 79 -7.33 12.43 -26.30
N CYS A 80 -7.09 11.18 -26.69
CA CYS A 80 -6.47 10.18 -25.81
C CYS A 80 -5.10 10.67 -25.32
N TRP A 81 -4.45 11.62 -26.01
CA TRP A 81 -3.24 12.26 -25.55
C TRP A 81 -3.45 13.06 -24.25
N ILE A 82 -4.67 13.55 -23.96
CA ILE A 82 -5.11 14.13 -22.67
C ILE A 82 -5.34 13.02 -21.63
N LEU A 83 -5.55 11.77 -22.05
CA LEU A 83 -5.53 10.56 -21.22
C LEU A 83 -4.11 9.97 -21.04
N TYR A 84 -3.16 10.20 -21.95
CA TYR A 84 -1.73 9.87 -21.82
C TYR A 84 -0.95 10.91 -21.03
N ASN A 85 -1.14 12.20 -21.31
CA ASN A 85 -0.98 13.23 -20.28
C ASN A 85 -1.98 13.02 -19.16
N GLY A 86 -3.03 12.23 -19.36
CA GLY A 86 -3.95 11.81 -18.32
C GLY A 86 -3.37 10.71 -17.44
N THR A 87 -2.16 10.20 -17.70
CA THR A 87 -1.33 9.62 -16.64
C THR A 87 -1.11 10.68 -15.56
N PHE A 88 -0.95 11.96 -15.93
CA PHE A 88 -1.01 13.10 -15.03
C PHE A 88 -2.42 13.24 -14.44
N SER A 89 -3.52 13.29 -15.18
CA SER A 89 -4.87 13.45 -14.58
C SER A 89 -5.29 12.31 -13.64
N SER A 90 -4.99 11.06 -13.99
CA SER A 90 -5.14 9.89 -13.14
C SER A 90 -4.15 9.90 -11.97
N LEU A 91 -2.93 10.42 -12.15
CA LEU A 91 -1.99 10.73 -11.07
C LEU A 91 -2.53 11.85 -10.17
N HIS A 92 -3.22 12.85 -10.71
CA HIS A 92 -3.84 13.93 -9.95
C HIS A 92 -5.00 13.41 -9.14
N MET A 93 -5.89 12.67 -9.80
CA MET A 93 -6.99 11.95 -9.15
C MET A 93 -6.44 11.03 -8.07
N TYR A 94 -5.43 10.21 -8.38
CA TYR A 94 -4.74 9.35 -7.42
C TYR A 94 -4.14 10.14 -6.27
N ASN A 95 -3.40 11.22 -6.51
CA ASN A 95 -2.74 12.01 -5.46
C ASN A 95 -3.77 12.66 -4.52
N ILE A 96 -4.86 13.21 -5.06
CA ILE A 96 -5.96 13.75 -4.27
C ILE A 96 -6.65 12.62 -3.48
N CYS A 97 -6.93 11.48 -4.12
CA CYS A 97 -7.51 10.32 -3.46
C CYS A 97 -6.61 9.80 -2.34
N ARG A 98 -5.30 9.68 -2.55
CA ARG A 98 -4.33 9.26 -1.52
C ARG A 98 -4.29 10.22 -0.33
N PHE A 99 -4.33 11.52 -0.59
CA PHE A 99 -4.39 12.52 0.47
C PHE A 99 -5.67 12.37 1.29
N LEU A 100 -6.83 12.25 0.64
CA LEU A 100 -8.12 12.03 1.30
C LEU A 100 -8.21 10.68 2.03
N MET A 101 -7.67 9.60 1.46
CA MET A 101 -7.55 8.28 2.12
C MET A 101 -6.75 8.40 3.42
N SER A 102 -5.63 9.12 3.40
CA SER A 102 -4.80 9.33 4.61
C SER A 102 -5.52 10.13 5.70
N ALA A 103 -6.55 10.90 5.31
CA ALA A 103 -7.42 11.64 6.21
C ALA A 103 -8.67 10.85 6.65
N GLY A 104 -8.82 9.58 6.23
CA GLY A 104 -9.95 8.73 6.62
C GLY A 104 -11.17 8.78 5.69
N HIS A 105 -11.07 9.45 4.53
CA HIS A 105 -12.15 9.59 3.56
C HIS A 105 -12.10 8.54 2.44
N ALA A 106 -11.68 7.31 2.74
CA ALA A 106 -11.48 6.23 1.75
C ALA A 106 -12.75 5.88 0.98
N SER A 107 -13.88 5.75 1.67
CA SER A 107 -15.19 5.47 1.07
C SER A 107 -15.64 6.50 0.03
N GLN A 108 -15.37 7.78 0.27
CA GLN A 108 -15.76 8.88 -0.63
C GLN A 108 -14.93 8.91 -1.90
N VAL A 109 -13.69 8.40 -1.88
CA VAL A 109 -12.79 8.48 -3.03
C VAL A 109 -12.77 7.22 -3.89
N LEU A 110 -13.34 6.12 -3.39
CA LEU A 110 -13.34 4.81 -4.04
C LEU A 110 -13.89 4.87 -5.48
N GLU A 111 -14.97 5.61 -5.73
CA GLU A 111 -15.58 5.73 -7.06
C GLU A 111 -14.63 6.34 -8.09
N TYR A 112 -13.79 7.30 -7.69
CA TYR A 112 -12.84 7.99 -8.57
C TYR A 112 -11.67 7.07 -8.93
N LEU A 113 -11.18 6.29 -7.96
CA LEU A 113 -10.13 5.30 -8.22
C LEU A 113 -10.63 4.17 -9.13
N LEU A 114 -11.86 3.70 -8.95
CA LEU A 114 -12.50 2.73 -9.84
C LEU A 114 -12.67 3.28 -11.26
N TRP A 115 -13.06 4.54 -11.38
CA TRP A 115 -13.14 5.23 -12.67
C TRP A 115 -11.78 5.29 -13.36
N ALA A 116 -10.73 5.71 -12.64
CA ALA A 116 -9.36 5.75 -13.17
C ALA A 116 -8.88 4.37 -13.64
N CYS A 117 -9.17 3.31 -12.89
CA CYS A 117 -8.89 1.93 -13.32
C CYS A 117 -9.60 1.57 -14.62
N THR A 118 -10.90 1.90 -14.71
CA THR A 118 -11.72 1.60 -15.90
C THR A 118 -11.21 2.34 -17.14
N CYS A 119 -10.80 3.60 -17.01
CA CYS A 119 -10.22 4.36 -18.12
C CYS A 119 -8.94 3.71 -18.67
N LEU A 120 -8.03 3.24 -17.79
CA LEU A 120 -6.81 2.55 -18.21
C LEU A 120 -7.06 1.13 -18.78
N GLU A 121 -8.21 0.52 -18.46
CA GLU A 121 -8.60 -0.80 -18.98
C GLU A 121 -9.33 -0.74 -20.31
N THR A 122 -10.02 0.36 -20.60
CA THR A 122 -10.92 0.49 -21.76
C THR A 122 -10.30 1.27 -22.91
N SER A 123 -9.35 2.16 -22.64
CA SER A 123 -8.69 2.94 -23.67
C SER A 123 -7.57 2.11 -24.33
N VAL A 124 -7.77 1.72 -25.59
CA VAL A 124 -6.80 0.93 -26.38
C VAL A 124 -5.38 1.51 -26.32
N PRO A 125 -5.17 2.83 -26.45
CA PRO A 125 -3.82 3.37 -26.38
C PRO A 125 -3.16 3.16 -24.99
N LEU A 126 -3.92 3.21 -23.90
CA LEU A 126 -3.40 3.02 -22.53
C LEU A 126 -3.24 1.54 -22.15
N LEU A 127 -3.74 0.63 -22.99
CA LEU A 127 -3.73 -0.81 -22.77
C LEU A 127 -2.40 -1.43 -23.22
N THR A 128 -1.30 -0.99 -22.62
CA THR A 128 0.06 -1.49 -22.91
C THR A 128 0.85 -1.75 -21.62
N ALA A 129 1.90 -2.57 -21.67
CA ALA A 129 2.75 -2.83 -20.52
C ALA A 129 3.43 -1.59 -19.91
N SER A 130 3.65 -0.51 -20.69
CA SER A 130 4.28 0.70 -20.15
C SER A 130 3.43 1.38 -19.06
N PHE A 131 2.10 1.23 -19.12
CA PHE A 131 1.18 1.76 -18.10
C PHE A 131 0.86 0.76 -16.99
N LEU A 132 1.36 -0.47 -17.10
CA LEU A 132 1.10 -1.52 -16.12
C LEU A 132 1.54 -1.16 -14.68
N PRO A 133 2.70 -0.50 -14.44
CA PRO A 133 3.07 -0.05 -13.10
C PRO A 133 2.05 0.92 -12.49
N TRP A 134 1.48 1.82 -13.30
CA TRP A 134 0.45 2.77 -12.89
C TRP A 134 -0.89 2.09 -12.63
N ARG A 135 -1.30 1.17 -13.51
CA ARG A 135 -2.49 0.34 -13.32
C ARG A 135 -2.40 -0.45 -12.01
N ALA A 136 -1.27 -1.10 -11.74
CA ALA A 136 -1.04 -1.83 -10.50
C ALA A 136 -1.15 -0.92 -9.26
N THR A 137 -0.62 0.31 -9.35
CA THR A 137 -0.70 1.29 -8.26
C THR A 137 -2.14 1.71 -7.96
N LEU A 138 -2.95 1.97 -9.00
CA LEU A 138 -4.37 2.29 -8.84
C LEU A 138 -5.16 1.09 -8.30
N TYR A 139 -4.90 -0.11 -8.80
CA TYR A 139 -5.55 -1.31 -8.31
C TYR A 139 -5.26 -1.55 -6.82
N CYS A 140 -4.01 -1.36 -6.38
CA CYS A 140 -3.67 -1.43 -4.95
C CYS A 140 -4.41 -0.36 -4.14
N ALA A 141 -4.51 0.88 -4.64
CA ALA A 141 -5.24 1.95 -3.94
C ALA A 141 -6.73 1.64 -3.76
N VAL A 142 -7.37 1.00 -4.74
CA VAL A 142 -8.75 0.51 -4.62
C VAL A 142 -8.84 -0.58 -3.55
N CYS A 143 -7.91 -1.54 -3.53
CA CYS A 143 -7.86 -2.58 -2.50
C CYS A 143 -7.69 -1.96 -1.10
N GLU A 144 -6.78 -0.99 -0.96
CA GLU A 144 -6.57 -0.25 0.27
C GLU A 144 -7.85 0.46 0.74
N CYS A 145 -8.61 1.10 -0.16
CA CYS A 145 -9.91 1.70 0.20
C CYS A 145 -10.86 0.67 0.80
N TYR A 146 -11.01 -0.48 0.14
CA TYR A 146 -11.85 -1.56 0.67
C TYR A 146 -11.36 -2.08 2.02
N PHE A 147 -10.04 -2.18 2.24
CA PHE A 147 -9.50 -2.58 3.54
C PHE A 147 -9.74 -1.52 4.63
N HIS A 148 -9.66 -0.23 4.30
CA HIS A 148 -10.00 0.86 5.22
C HIS A 148 -11.47 0.84 5.65
N ASP A 149 -12.38 0.51 4.72
CA ASP A 149 -13.82 0.41 5.00
C ASP A 149 -14.25 -0.97 5.54
N CYS A 150 -13.30 -1.79 6.01
CA CYS A 150 -13.52 -3.17 6.49
C CYS A 150 -14.18 -4.13 5.47
N ALA A 151 -14.22 -3.77 4.19
CA ALA A 151 -14.77 -4.53 3.07
C ALA A 151 -13.75 -5.53 2.48
N SER A 152 -13.18 -6.38 3.34
CA SER A 152 -12.07 -7.27 2.98
C SER A 152 -12.39 -8.25 1.85
N VAL A 153 -13.64 -8.73 1.76
CA VAL A 153 -14.09 -9.64 0.68
C VAL A 153 -14.04 -8.93 -0.66
N GLN A 154 -14.55 -7.70 -0.72
CA GLN A 154 -14.54 -6.87 -1.92
C GLN A 154 -13.10 -6.55 -2.35
N ALA A 155 -12.20 -6.29 -1.40
CA ALA A 155 -10.78 -6.10 -1.69
C ALA A 155 -10.17 -7.33 -2.39
N GLU A 156 -10.42 -8.54 -1.87
CA GLU A 156 -9.90 -9.77 -2.47
C GLU A 156 -10.51 -10.03 -3.85
N VAL A 157 -11.84 -9.88 -4.00
CA VAL A 157 -12.53 -10.07 -5.28
C VAL A 157 -11.99 -9.11 -6.33
N PHE A 158 -11.80 -7.84 -5.96
CA PHE A 158 -11.22 -6.84 -6.85
C PHE A 158 -9.78 -7.17 -7.22
N ALA A 159 -8.93 -7.54 -6.25
CA ALA A 159 -7.53 -7.91 -6.50
C ALA A 159 -7.41 -9.12 -7.44
N ARG A 160 -8.26 -10.15 -7.28
CA ARG A 160 -8.33 -11.30 -8.20
C ARG A 160 -8.78 -10.90 -9.60
N ARG A 161 -9.79 -10.02 -9.72
CA ARG A 161 -10.22 -9.46 -11.02
C ARG A 161 -9.08 -8.71 -11.70
N ALA A 162 -8.35 -7.88 -10.95
CA ALA A 162 -7.23 -7.12 -11.46
C ALA A 162 -6.07 -8.03 -11.91
N LEU A 163 -5.77 -9.11 -11.17
CA LEU A 163 -4.83 -10.16 -11.63
C LEU A 163 -5.27 -10.79 -12.95
N GLY A 164 -6.58 -11.06 -13.11
CA GLY A 164 -7.17 -11.49 -14.38
C GLY A 164 -6.86 -10.50 -15.51
N LYS A 165 -7.05 -9.20 -15.28
CA LYS A 165 -6.73 -8.14 -16.25
C LYS A 165 -5.26 -8.03 -16.61
N ILE A 166 -4.35 -8.31 -15.67
CA ILE A 166 -2.91 -8.40 -15.97
C ILE A 166 -2.63 -9.61 -16.86
N SER A 167 -3.25 -10.76 -16.58
CA SER A 167 -3.07 -11.97 -17.38
C SER A 167 -3.65 -11.85 -18.80
N GLU A 168 -4.77 -11.13 -18.96
CA GLU A 168 -5.34 -10.80 -20.26
C GLU A 168 -4.38 -9.93 -21.08
N LEU A 169 -3.80 -8.89 -20.46
CA LEU A 169 -2.81 -8.02 -21.12
C LEU A 169 -1.56 -8.81 -21.54
N ALA A 170 -1.04 -9.69 -20.69
CA ALA A 170 0.12 -10.52 -21.00
C ALA A 170 -0.13 -11.39 -22.24
N LYS A 171 -1.32 -12.01 -22.35
CA LYS A 171 -1.71 -12.80 -23.52
C LYS A 171 -1.80 -11.95 -24.79
N LEU A 172 -2.33 -10.73 -24.72
CA LEU A 172 -2.39 -9.82 -25.86
C LEU A 172 -0.98 -9.45 -26.36
N GLU A 173 -0.03 -9.25 -25.46
CA GLU A 173 1.35 -8.96 -25.85
C GLU A 173 2.07 -10.17 -26.44
N GLU A 174 1.84 -11.37 -25.91
CA GLU A 174 2.36 -12.62 -26.48
C GLU A 174 1.89 -12.83 -27.93
N MET A 175 0.63 -12.49 -28.23
CA MET A 175 0.07 -12.56 -29.59
C MET A 175 0.73 -11.58 -30.57
N THR A 176 1.34 -10.50 -30.07
CA THR A 176 1.99 -9.46 -30.90
C THR A 176 3.36 -9.91 -31.43
N GLY A 177 3.90 -11.05 -30.97
CA GLY A 177 5.10 -11.69 -31.54
C GLY A 177 6.43 -10.97 -31.29
N SER A 178 6.44 -9.82 -30.62
CA SER A 178 7.63 -9.08 -30.23
C SER A 178 8.34 -9.74 -29.04
N GLN A 179 9.68 -9.79 -29.05
CA GLN A 179 10.43 -10.18 -27.85
C GLN A 179 10.09 -9.23 -26.70
N VAL A 180 9.56 -9.79 -25.61
CA VAL A 180 9.20 -9.00 -24.42
C VAL A 180 10.49 -8.46 -23.79
N SER A 181 10.58 -7.14 -23.64
CA SER A 181 11.74 -6.50 -23.01
C SER A 181 11.88 -6.93 -21.55
N SER A 182 13.12 -6.92 -21.03
CA SER A 182 13.38 -7.21 -19.60
C SER A 182 12.61 -6.26 -18.67
N GLU A 183 12.47 -4.99 -19.05
CA GLU A 183 11.70 -3.99 -18.30
C GLU A 183 10.21 -4.33 -18.26
N THR A 184 9.65 -4.76 -19.38
CA THR A 184 8.26 -5.21 -19.48
C THR A 184 8.03 -6.44 -18.61
N GLN A 185 8.90 -7.47 -18.69
CA GLN A 185 8.80 -8.66 -17.85
C GLN A 185 8.84 -8.31 -16.35
N GLN A 186 9.72 -7.39 -15.97
CA GLN A 186 9.80 -6.89 -14.61
C GLN A 186 8.52 -6.16 -14.18
N ALA A 187 7.93 -5.33 -15.05
CA ALA A 187 6.67 -4.64 -14.77
C ALA A 187 5.52 -5.64 -14.51
N TYR A 188 5.41 -6.72 -15.28
CA TYR A 188 4.42 -7.78 -15.03
C TYR A 188 4.67 -8.49 -13.72
N LYS A 189 5.92 -8.84 -13.42
CA LYS A 189 6.27 -9.51 -12.18
C LYS A 189 5.92 -8.64 -10.97
N GLU A 190 6.29 -7.36 -10.99
CA GLU A 190 5.98 -6.41 -9.91
C GLU A 190 4.48 -6.19 -9.75
N ALA A 191 3.74 -5.99 -10.84
CA ALA A 191 2.30 -5.77 -10.81
C ALA A 191 1.56 -7.00 -10.26
N THR A 192 1.98 -8.20 -10.65
CA THR A 192 1.44 -9.47 -10.14
C THR A 192 1.71 -9.63 -8.65
N VAL A 193 2.94 -9.37 -8.20
CA VAL A 193 3.29 -9.43 -6.78
C VAL A 193 2.47 -8.44 -5.97
N LYS A 194 2.36 -7.18 -6.41
CA LYS A 194 1.58 -6.13 -5.72
C LYS A 194 0.12 -6.54 -5.49
N LEU A 195 -0.54 -7.14 -6.48
CA LEU A 195 -1.92 -7.59 -6.33
C LEU A 195 -2.06 -8.92 -5.58
N ALA A 196 -1.12 -9.85 -5.76
CA ALA A 196 -1.11 -11.09 -5.00
C ALA A 196 -0.96 -10.82 -3.50
N VAL A 197 -0.20 -9.79 -3.12
CA VAL A 197 -0.11 -9.31 -1.72
C VAL A 197 -1.48 -8.83 -1.20
N MET A 198 -2.26 -8.11 -2.00
CA MET A 198 -3.62 -7.69 -1.62
C MET A 198 -4.56 -8.88 -1.41
N VAL A 199 -4.46 -9.93 -2.23
CA VAL A 199 -5.19 -11.19 -2.02
C VAL A 199 -4.73 -11.89 -0.73
N PHE A 200 -3.42 -11.99 -0.54
CA PHE A 200 -2.81 -12.64 0.62
C PHE A 200 -3.24 -12.01 1.95
N LYS A 201 -3.36 -10.66 1.99
CA LYS A 201 -3.76 -9.90 3.17
C LYS A 201 -5.04 -10.43 3.83
N ARG A 202 -6.00 -10.92 3.04
CA ARG A 202 -7.22 -11.58 3.57
C ARG A 202 -7.07 -13.09 3.68
N SER A 203 -6.53 -13.74 2.66
CA SER A 203 -6.54 -15.21 2.54
C SER A 203 -5.72 -15.91 3.62
N VAL A 204 -4.75 -15.25 4.25
CA VAL A 204 -3.96 -15.82 5.34
C VAL A 204 -4.76 -15.99 6.65
N TYR A 205 -5.74 -15.11 6.88
CA TYR A 205 -6.57 -15.10 8.11
C TYR A 205 -7.85 -15.94 7.95
N GLU A 206 -8.50 -15.86 6.78
CA GLU A 206 -9.85 -16.41 6.56
C GLU A 206 -10.01 -17.93 6.84
N PRO A 207 -9.09 -18.81 6.40
CA PRO A 207 -9.20 -20.25 6.67
C PRO A 207 -9.17 -20.59 8.16
N ARG A 208 -8.66 -19.68 8.99
CA ARG A 208 -8.45 -19.89 10.44
C ARG A 208 -9.58 -19.32 11.28
N ARG A 209 -10.33 -18.35 10.76
CA ARG A 209 -11.56 -17.81 11.37
C ARG A 209 -12.74 -18.78 11.35
N LYS A 210 -12.73 -19.77 10.45
CA LYS A 210 -13.77 -20.81 10.44
C LYS A 210 -13.60 -21.72 11.66
N PRO A 211 -14.63 -21.93 12.49
CA PRO A 211 -14.51 -22.76 13.67
C PRO A 211 -14.17 -24.19 13.24
N LYS A 212 -12.99 -24.67 13.66
CA LYS A 212 -12.70 -26.11 13.65
C LYS A 212 -13.65 -26.72 14.68
N GLY A 213 -14.40 -27.76 14.28
CA GLY A 213 -15.45 -28.37 15.08
C GLY A 213 -15.08 -28.62 16.54
N LEU A 214 -16.10 -28.58 17.40
CA LEU A 214 -16.12 -28.35 18.86
C LEU A 214 -15.11 -29.08 19.78
N PHE A 215 -14.25 -29.98 19.31
CA PHE A 215 -13.39 -30.79 20.18
C PHE A 215 -12.04 -31.13 19.56
N ARG A 216 -11.16 -30.13 19.45
CA ARG A 216 -9.72 -30.41 19.34
C ARG A 216 -8.95 -29.56 20.35
N PRO A 217 -8.18 -30.17 21.26
CA PRO A 217 -7.22 -29.42 22.07
C PRO A 217 -6.32 -28.64 21.11
N LYS A 218 -6.36 -27.30 21.16
CA LYS A 218 -5.43 -26.46 20.40
C LYS A 218 -4.06 -26.65 21.02
N GLN A 219 -3.26 -27.54 20.43
CA GLN A 219 -1.85 -27.67 20.76
C GLN A 219 -1.16 -26.38 20.33
N LYS A 220 -0.85 -25.50 21.31
CA LYS A 220 -0.03 -24.30 21.10
C LYS A 220 1.27 -24.76 20.44
N SER A 221 1.46 -24.47 19.16
CA SER A 221 2.72 -24.79 18.48
C SER A 221 3.81 -23.95 19.12
N ASN A 222 4.81 -24.59 19.72
CA ASN A 222 5.90 -23.89 20.37
C ASN A 222 6.80 -23.27 19.28
N LEU A 223 6.50 -22.03 18.86
CA LEU A 223 7.19 -21.34 17.76
C LEU A 223 8.71 -21.24 17.98
N LYS A 224 9.16 -21.30 19.24
CA LYS A 224 10.59 -21.31 19.61
C LYS A 224 11.29 -22.64 19.28
N GLU A 225 10.60 -23.79 19.40
CA GLU A 225 11.16 -25.11 19.10
C GLU A 225 11.27 -25.37 17.59
N LEU A 226 10.42 -24.73 16.79
CA LEU A 226 10.41 -24.85 15.33
C LEU A 226 11.61 -24.16 14.65
N GLN A 227 12.41 -23.37 15.37
CA GLN A 227 13.56 -22.65 14.79
C GLN A 227 14.64 -23.57 14.23
N LEU A 228 14.72 -24.82 14.70
CA LEU A 228 15.67 -25.84 14.23
C LEU A 228 15.22 -26.55 12.94
N THR A 229 13.95 -26.41 12.55
CA THR A 229 13.40 -27.05 11.34
C THR A 229 13.61 -26.19 10.10
N PRO A 230 13.87 -26.78 8.93
CA PRO A 230 14.04 -26.03 7.69
C PRO A 230 12.72 -25.36 7.29
N TRP A 231 12.83 -24.18 6.68
CA TRP A 231 11.68 -23.46 6.14
C TRP A 231 11.04 -24.26 4.98
N PRO A 232 9.70 -24.44 4.91
CA PRO A 232 8.62 -23.80 5.66
C PRO A 232 8.12 -24.64 6.85
N ARG A 233 7.86 -23.97 7.97
CA ARG A 233 7.56 -24.57 9.27
C ARG A 233 6.08 -24.44 9.63
N THR A 234 5.49 -23.29 9.31
CA THR A 234 4.10 -22.95 9.66
C THR A 234 3.18 -22.99 8.44
N PRO A 235 1.85 -23.12 8.61
CA PRO A 235 0.90 -22.98 7.51
C PRO A 235 1.02 -21.62 6.79
N THR A 236 1.27 -20.52 7.50
CA THR A 236 1.53 -19.20 6.88
C THR A 236 2.74 -19.27 5.95
N GLU A 237 3.84 -19.88 6.38
CA GLU A 237 5.07 -19.97 5.59
C GLU A 237 4.88 -20.81 4.31
N ARG A 238 4.02 -21.83 4.35
CA ARG A 238 3.65 -22.62 3.16
C ARG A 238 2.86 -21.80 2.15
N ILE A 239 1.84 -21.06 2.59
CA ILE A 239 1.06 -20.17 1.70
C ILE A 239 1.99 -19.10 1.08
N LEU A 240 2.91 -18.54 1.86
CA LEU A 240 3.90 -17.58 1.34
C LEU A 240 4.80 -18.18 0.27
N MET A 241 5.20 -19.45 0.40
CA MET A 241 6.00 -20.13 -0.62
C MET A 241 5.20 -20.48 -1.87
N GLU A 242 3.92 -20.83 -1.72
CA GLU A 242 3.02 -21.14 -2.83
C GLU A 242 2.67 -19.88 -3.65
N MET A 243 2.46 -18.73 -2.99
CA MET A 243 2.02 -17.50 -3.67
C MET A 243 3.15 -16.61 -4.18
N PHE A 244 4.35 -16.68 -3.60
CA PHE A 244 5.41 -15.71 -3.89
C PHE A 244 6.79 -16.33 -4.14
N GLU A 245 7.42 -15.87 -5.21
CA GLU A 245 8.80 -16.16 -5.55
C GLU A 245 9.76 -15.11 -4.96
N GLY A 246 10.70 -15.57 -4.14
CA GLY A 246 11.77 -14.74 -3.57
C GLY A 246 11.40 -14.08 -2.24
N ASN A 247 12.44 -13.76 -1.46
CA ASN A 247 12.27 -13.30 -0.09
C ASN A 247 11.67 -11.90 0.00
N ALA A 248 11.96 -11.01 -0.95
CA ALA A 248 11.41 -9.65 -0.97
C ALA A 248 9.88 -9.64 -1.15
N ALA A 249 9.35 -10.46 -2.07
CA ALA A 249 7.91 -10.57 -2.30
C ALA A 249 7.19 -11.20 -1.09
N ARG A 250 7.77 -12.27 -0.53
CA ARG A 250 7.26 -12.89 0.72
C ARG A 250 7.26 -11.91 1.89
N PHE A 251 8.33 -11.12 2.03
CA PHE A 251 8.43 -10.14 3.10
C PHE A 251 7.43 -9.00 2.93
N LEU A 252 7.20 -8.53 1.70
CA LEU A 252 6.16 -7.54 1.41
C LEU A 252 4.76 -8.09 1.76
N ALA A 253 4.48 -9.36 1.44
CA ALA A 253 3.24 -10.03 1.78
C ALA A 253 3.01 -10.09 3.31
N VAL A 254 4.06 -10.43 4.07
CA VAL A 254 4.03 -10.40 5.54
C VAL A 254 3.76 -8.99 6.06
N LEU A 255 4.49 -7.99 5.57
CA LEU A 255 4.37 -6.60 5.98
C LEU A 255 2.95 -6.07 5.79
N GLU A 256 2.36 -6.34 4.62
CA GLU A 256 1.01 -5.88 4.28
C GLU A 256 -0.06 -6.64 5.05
N ALA A 257 0.11 -7.95 5.28
CA ALA A 257 -0.82 -8.76 6.07
C ALA A 257 -0.87 -8.34 7.55
N LEU A 258 0.25 -7.83 8.08
CA LEU A 258 0.34 -7.29 9.44
C LEU A 258 -0.13 -5.83 9.54
N GLN A 259 -0.33 -5.14 8.42
CA GLN A 259 -0.74 -3.74 8.41
C GLN A 259 -2.24 -3.60 8.68
N ASP A 260 -2.55 -2.97 9.80
CA ASP A 260 -3.90 -2.59 10.18
C ASP A 260 -3.99 -1.08 10.40
N SER A 261 -4.75 -0.42 9.54
CA SER A 261 -4.95 1.03 9.52
C SER A 261 -6.01 1.53 10.51
N SER A 262 -6.77 0.64 11.15
CA SER A 262 -7.85 1.01 12.07
C SER A 262 -7.35 1.43 13.47
N VAL A 263 -6.10 1.11 13.79
CA VAL A 263 -5.52 1.29 15.13
C VAL A 263 -4.45 2.37 15.12
N ARG A 264 -4.46 3.22 16.16
CA ARG A 264 -3.50 4.32 16.29
C ARG A 264 -2.07 3.76 16.45
N PRO A 265 -1.03 4.44 15.92
CA PRO A 265 0.34 3.91 15.94
C PRO A 265 0.91 3.52 17.31
N LEU A 266 0.45 4.16 18.39
CA LEU A 266 0.89 3.89 19.78
C LEU A 266 -0.05 2.96 20.55
N GLN A 267 -1.17 2.54 19.96
CA GLN A 267 -2.04 1.55 20.56
C GLN A 267 -1.44 0.16 20.28
N THR A 268 -0.89 -0.46 21.32
CA THR A 268 -0.24 -1.76 21.26
C THR A 268 -1.15 -2.85 21.80
N GLY A 269 -0.99 -4.06 21.28
CA GLY A 269 -1.74 -5.23 21.71
C GLY A 269 -1.88 -6.28 20.61
N LEU A 270 -2.07 -7.52 21.02
CA LEU A 270 -2.52 -8.57 20.12
C LEU A 270 -4.04 -8.44 19.88
N PRO A 271 -4.55 -8.83 18.71
CA PRO A 271 -5.99 -8.88 18.45
C PRO A 271 -6.74 -9.75 19.48
N GLU A 272 -7.99 -9.47 19.82
CA GLU A 272 -8.73 -10.26 20.82
C GLU A 272 -9.06 -11.69 20.35
N GLU A 273 -9.28 -11.88 19.05
CA GLU A 273 -9.56 -13.19 18.43
C GLU A 273 -8.33 -14.10 18.44
N PHE A 274 -8.37 -15.19 19.23
CA PHE A 274 -7.23 -16.12 19.37
C PHE A 274 -6.79 -16.74 18.03
N GLU A 275 -7.73 -17.05 17.13
CA GLU A 275 -7.46 -17.55 15.79
C GLU A 275 -6.62 -16.56 14.95
N VAL A 276 -6.83 -15.26 15.15
CA VAL A 276 -6.09 -14.20 14.47
C VAL A 276 -4.74 -13.98 15.13
N GLN A 277 -4.66 -14.09 16.47
CA GLN A 277 -3.39 -14.01 17.20
C GLN A 277 -2.37 -15.04 16.70
N ASP A 278 -2.78 -16.29 16.50
CA ASP A 278 -1.90 -17.35 15.99
C ASP A 278 -1.35 -17.00 14.60
N VAL A 279 -2.19 -16.45 13.70
CA VAL A 279 -1.76 -16.01 12.37
C VAL A 279 -0.74 -14.87 12.48
N VAL A 280 -1.01 -13.87 13.32
CA VAL A 280 -0.13 -12.72 13.53
C VAL A 280 1.23 -13.17 14.05
N LEU A 281 1.28 -14.07 15.03
CA LEU A 281 2.54 -14.60 15.57
C LEU A 281 3.32 -15.42 14.53
N GLU A 282 2.62 -16.22 13.69
CA GLU A 282 3.25 -16.91 12.57
C GLU A 282 3.81 -15.93 11.53
N LEU A 283 3.07 -14.88 11.17
CA LEU A 283 3.51 -13.83 10.26
C LEU A 283 4.73 -13.09 10.79
N ILE A 284 4.74 -12.74 12.08
CA ILE A 284 5.88 -12.11 12.74
C ILE A 284 7.10 -13.03 12.72
N SER A 285 6.94 -14.30 13.12
CA SER A 285 8.02 -15.29 13.09
C SER A 285 8.60 -15.45 11.68
N ALA A 286 7.72 -15.47 10.68
CA ALA A 286 8.10 -15.55 9.28
C ALA A 286 8.89 -14.31 8.84
N GLY A 287 8.36 -13.10 9.10
CA GLY A 287 9.00 -11.84 8.79
C GLY A 287 10.36 -11.67 9.47
N THR A 288 10.47 -12.05 10.74
CA THR A 288 11.74 -12.04 11.48
C THR A 288 12.75 -12.96 10.82
N SER A 289 12.37 -14.17 10.42
CA SER A 289 13.30 -15.10 9.79
C SER A 289 13.77 -14.60 8.41
N LEU A 290 12.86 -14.02 7.63
CA LEU A 290 13.16 -13.42 6.32
C LEU A 290 14.13 -12.23 6.45
N LEU A 291 13.96 -11.41 7.49
CA LEU A 291 14.74 -10.19 7.74
C LEU A 291 16.07 -10.44 8.51
N SER A 292 16.07 -11.40 9.44
CA SER A 292 17.28 -11.78 10.19
C SER A 292 18.32 -12.44 9.29
N GLY A 293 17.91 -13.26 8.31
CA GLY A 293 18.84 -13.79 7.30
C GLY A 293 19.53 -12.71 6.45
N THR A 294 19.08 -11.46 6.56
CA THR A 294 19.54 -10.31 5.77
C THR A 294 20.35 -9.29 6.54
N LEU A 295 20.03 -9.05 7.82
CA LEU A 295 20.58 -7.95 8.61
C LEU A 295 21.91 -8.26 9.31
N PHE A 296 22.22 -9.54 9.58
CA PHE A 296 23.48 -9.91 10.24
C PHE A 296 24.72 -9.81 9.33
N HIS A 297 24.55 -9.43 8.06
CA HIS A 297 25.65 -9.08 7.16
C HIS A 297 25.33 -7.75 6.44
N PRO A 298 26.07 -6.65 6.69
CA PRO A 298 25.82 -5.34 6.06
C PRO A 298 25.84 -5.39 4.52
N VAL A 299 26.60 -6.32 3.95
CA VAL A 299 26.70 -6.60 2.51
C VAL A 299 25.44 -7.31 1.97
N CYS A 300 24.73 -8.07 2.80
CA CYS A 300 23.54 -8.85 2.41
C CYS A 300 22.29 -7.98 2.26
N LEU A 301 22.12 -6.91 3.04
CA LEU A 301 20.95 -6.04 2.89
C LEU A 301 20.90 -5.40 1.49
N ARG A 302 22.04 -4.93 0.98
CA ARG A 302 22.20 -4.45 -0.41
C ARG A 302 21.86 -5.52 -1.46
N LYS A 303 22.08 -6.80 -1.16
CA LYS A 303 21.82 -7.93 -2.08
C LYS A 303 20.40 -8.51 -1.99
N SER A 304 19.71 -8.29 -0.88
CA SER A 304 18.46 -8.96 -0.55
C SER A 304 17.20 -8.44 -1.23
N LYS A 305 17.33 -7.31 -1.94
CA LYS A 305 16.21 -6.60 -2.59
C LYS A 305 15.08 -6.18 -1.63
N ILE A 306 15.23 -6.34 -0.30
CA ILE A 306 14.28 -5.81 0.70
C ILE A 306 14.59 -4.33 0.91
N ALA A 307 13.58 -3.48 0.72
CA ALA A 307 13.72 -2.04 0.95
C ALA A 307 13.90 -1.73 2.44
N VAL A 308 14.78 -0.77 2.77
CA VAL A 308 15.01 -0.31 4.14
C VAL A 308 13.73 0.21 4.79
N ASP A 309 12.91 0.95 4.05
CA ASP A 309 11.59 1.42 4.52
C ASP A 309 10.67 0.26 4.94
N ALA A 310 10.66 -0.83 4.18
CA ALA A 310 9.86 -2.02 4.50
C ALA A 310 10.36 -2.69 5.79
N ALA A 311 11.69 -2.79 5.97
CA ALA A 311 12.28 -3.32 7.19
C ALA A 311 11.94 -2.45 8.42
N VAL A 312 12.03 -1.13 8.30
CA VAL A 312 11.67 -0.19 9.37
C VAL A 312 10.19 -0.30 9.72
N LYS A 313 9.30 -0.35 8.73
CA LYS A 313 7.86 -0.54 8.94
C LYS A 313 7.56 -1.86 9.66
N PHE A 314 8.23 -2.95 9.28
CA PHE A 314 8.08 -4.23 9.98
C PHE A 314 8.54 -4.15 11.43
N VAL A 315 9.69 -3.53 11.72
CA VAL A 315 10.16 -3.34 13.10
C VAL A 315 9.16 -2.50 13.92
N LYS A 316 8.56 -1.46 13.34
CA LYS A 316 7.48 -0.71 13.99
C LYS A 316 6.24 -1.58 14.28
N GLN A 317 5.90 -2.52 13.40
CA GLN A 317 4.82 -3.48 13.66
C GLN A 317 5.15 -4.42 14.83
N LEU A 318 6.42 -4.81 15.02
CA LEU A 318 6.82 -5.63 16.17
C LEU A 318 6.55 -4.92 17.50
N PHE A 319 6.84 -3.61 17.56
CA PHE A 319 6.50 -2.76 18.71
C PHE A 319 4.98 -2.78 18.95
N ARG A 320 4.18 -2.61 17.89
CA ARG A 320 2.73 -2.61 17.97
C ARG A 320 2.15 -3.93 18.51
N TYR A 321 2.65 -5.06 18.02
CA TYR A 321 2.22 -6.41 18.45
C TYR A 321 2.94 -6.90 19.70
N GLU A 322 3.62 -6.01 20.43
CA GLU A 322 4.25 -6.27 21.73
C GLU A 322 5.32 -7.37 21.70
N GLN A 323 5.95 -7.56 20.55
CA GLN A 323 7.08 -8.49 20.39
C GLN A 323 8.39 -7.79 20.79
N TRP A 324 8.45 -7.32 22.03
CA TRP A 324 9.48 -6.42 22.59
C TRP A 324 10.91 -6.93 22.38
N SER A 325 11.17 -8.21 22.66
CA SER A 325 12.51 -8.79 22.53
C SER A 325 13.00 -8.79 21.08
N THR A 326 12.13 -9.16 20.14
CA THR A 326 12.41 -9.16 18.71
C THR A 326 12.52 -7.73 18.16
N PHE A 327 11.66 -6.83 18.63
CA PHE A 327 11.72 -5.40 18.33
C PHE A 327 13.07 -4.81 18.73
N SER A 328 13.48 -4.98 19.99
CA SER A 328 14.73 -4.44 20.51
C SER A 328 15.95 -4.95 19.73
N SER A 329 15.99 -6.25 19.43
CA SER A 329 17.09 -6.85 18.66
C SER A 329 17.19 -6.29 17.24
N LEU A 330 16.07 -6.24 16.50
CA LEU A 330 16.06 -5.77 15.11
C LEU A 330 16.19 -4.25 15.00
N SER A 331 15.60 -3.50 15.94
CA SER A 331 15.75 -2.04 16.03
C SER A 331 17.23 -1.66 16.23
N THR A 332 17.89 -2.32 17.19
CA THR A 332 19.32 -2.14 17.44
C THR A 332 20.15 -2.43 16.19
N ALA A 333 19.89 -3.55 15.50
CA ALA A 333 20.59 -3.92 14.27
C ALA A 333 20.40 -2.87 13.15
N LEU A 334 19.18 -2.35 12.95
CA LEU A 334 18.89 -1.31 11.97
C LEU A 334 19.56 0.03 12.32
N ILE A 335 19.56 0.43 13.60
CA ILE A 335 20.24 1.65 14.05
C ILE A 335 21.75 1.55 13.80
N TYR A 336 22.38 0.42 14.15
CA TYR A 336 23.80 0.19 13.83
C TYR A 336 24.07 0.27 12.33
N PHE A 337 23.20 -0.31 11.50
CA PHE A 337 23.29 -0.20 10.04
C PHE A 337 23.19 1.26 9.56
N PHE A 338 22.26 2.06 10.09
CA PHE A 338 22.13 3.48 9.73
C PHE A 338 23.32 4.32 10.16
N LEU A 339 23.89 4.05 11.33
CA LEU A 339 25.11 4.69 11.81
C LEU A 339 26.31 4.38 10.90
N TYR A 340 26.44 3.12 10.48
CA TYR A 340 27.46 2.71 9.52
C TYR A 340 27.30 3.43 8.16
N CYS A 341 26.08 3.47 7.61
CA CYS A 341 25.81 4.20 6.36
C CYS A 341 26.04 5.72 6.49
N SER A 342 25.83 6.28 7.68
CA SER A 342 26.04 7.72 7.93
C SER A 342 27.50 8.14 7.85
N GLN A 343 28.43 7.24 8.15
CA GLN A 343 29.86 7.48 7.98
C GLN A 343 30.29 7.49 6.50
N ASN A 344 29.49 6.91 5.61
CA ASN A 344 29.78 6.74 4.17
C ASN A 344 28.97 7.69 3.25
N MET A 345 28.59 8.89 3.73
CA MET A 345 27.89 9.95 2.96
C MET A 345 26.42 9.69 2.55
N GLU A 346 25.80 8.57 2.95
CA GLU A 346 24.37 8.27 2.72
C GLU A 346 23.44 8.65 3.91
N GLY A 347 24.00 9.21 5.00
CA GLY A 347 23.31 9.35 6.30
C GLY A 347 22.06 10.23 6.34
N ARG A 348 21.93 11.23 5.44
CA ARG A 348 20.75 12.10 5.42
C ARG A 348 19.46 11.35 5.08
N ALA A 349 19.54 10.30 4.26
CA ALA A 349 18.37 9.53 3.84
C ALA A 349 17.76 8.68 4.98
N PHE A 350 18.60 8.23 5.92
CA PHE A 350 18.19 7.29 6.97
C PHE A 350 17.98 7.94 8.35
N ARG A 351 18.37 9.20 8.53
CA ARG A 351 18.25 9.93 9.81
C ARG A 351 16.82 9.94 10.36
N LYS A 352 15.82 10.05 9.48
CA LYS A 352 14.41 10.00 9.89
C LYS A 352 14.08 8.65 10.53
N TYR A 353 14.46 7.54 9.90
CA TYR A 353 14.19 6.20 10.41
C TYR A 353 14.94 5.90 11.72
N GLU A 354 16.19 6.35 11.81
CA GLU A 354 16.99 6.25 13.04
C GLU A 354 16.27 6.95 14.22
N LEU A 355 15.80 8.18 14.02
CA LEU A 355 15.10 8.94 15.05
C LEU A 355 13.77 8.26 15.44
N GLU A 356 12.99 7.80 14.47
CA GLU A 356 11.74 7.12 14.71
C GLU A 356 11.92 5.84 15.55
N LEU A 357 12.95 5.03 15.24
CA LEU A 357 13.23 3.81 16.01
C LEU A 357 13.74 4.11 17.43
N ARG A 358 14.62 5.11 17.60
CA ARG A 358 15.08 5.53 18.93
C ARG A 358 13.95 6.03 19.82
N ILE A 359 13.00 6.76 19.25
CA ILE A 359 11.82 7.21 19.98
C ILE A 359 11.01 5.98 20.44
N LEU A 360 10.79 4.99 19.58
CA LEU A 360 10.06 3.78 19.95
C LEU A 360 10.78 2.96 21.03
N GLU A 361 12.12 2.85 20.98
CA GLU A 361 12.90 2.21 22.06
C GLU A 361 12.75 2.95 23.40
N ALA A 362 12.69 4.29 23.38
CA ALA A 362 12.44 5.07 24.59
C ALA A 362 11.01 4.86 25.12
N VAL A 363 10.02 4.83 24.23
CA VAL A 363 8.61 4.57 24.59
C VAL A 363 8.44 3.15 25.14
N GLU A 364 9.08 2.14 24.56
CA GLU A 364 9.06 0.75 25.04
C GLU A 364 9.48 0.67 26.52
N ARG A 365 10.57 1.36 26.88
CA ARG A 365 11.07 1.41 28.27
C ARG A 365 10.05 2.05 29.20
N LEU A 366 9.35 3.09 28.75
CA LEU A 366 8.30 3.74 29.53
C LEU A 366 7.10 2.81 29.74
N MET A 367 6.63 2.16 28.67
CA MET A 367 5.47 1.27 28.67
C MET A 367 5.71 0.00 29.51
N SER A 368 6.89 -0.60 29.38
CA SER A 368 7.28 -1.78 30.20
C SER A 368 7.34 -1.43 31.69
N THR A 369 7.88 -0.26 32.05
CA THR A 369 7.92 0.22 33.43
C THR A 369 6.51 0.49 34.00
N GLN A 370 5.58 1.01 33.19
CA GLN A 370 4.19 1.21 33.60
C GLN A 370 3.46 -0.12 33.83
N ARG A 371 3.63 -1.12 32.97
CA ARG A 371 3.02 -2.45 33.15
C ARG A 371 3.48 -3.13 34.43
N VAL A 372 4.77 -3.08 34.75
CA VAL A 372 5.30 -3.64 36.01
C VAL A 372 4.63 -2.98 37.21
N LYS A 373 4.41 -1.66 37.17
CA LYS A 373 3.69 -0.95 38.24
C LYS A 373 2.21 -1.35 38.36
N PHE A 374 1.52 -1.60 37.25
CA PHE A 374 0.13 -2.07 37.28
C PHE A 374 0.03 -3.50 37.81
N ILE A 375 0.89 -4.43 37.35
CA ILE A 375 0.92 -5.82 37.83
C ILE A 375 1.25 -5.88 39.32
N MET A 376 2.18 -5.06 39.80
CA MET A 376 2.50 -4.98 41.24
C MET A 376 1.34 -4.40 42.07
N LYS A 377 0.51 -3.53 41.48
CA LYS A 377 -0.66 -2.96 42.15
C LYS A 377 -1.81 -3.99 42.22
N ASP A 378 -2.04 -4.75 41.15
CA ASP A 378 -3.05 -5.81 41.12
C ASP A 378 -2.66 -6.99 42.05
N ALA A 379 -1.38 -7.37 42.08
CA ALA A 379 -0.88 -8.38 43.02
C ALA A 379 -0.96 -7.92 44.50
N ALA A 380 -0.88 -6.61 44.77
CA ALA A 380 -1.06 -6.06 46.11
C ALA A 380 -2.54 -6.05 46.55
N PHE A 381 -3.48 -5.99 45.61
CA PHE A 381 -4.92 -6.09 45.91
C PHE A 381 -5.36 -7.54 46.20
N ASP A 382 -4.81 -8.53 45.48
CA ASP A 382 -5.09 -9.96 45.76
C ASP A 382 -4.44 -10.46 47.06
N GLY A 383 -3.35 -9.82 47.52
CA GLY A 383 -2.68 -10.15 48.78
C GLY A 383 -3.40 -9.70 50.07
N GLN A 384 -4.45 -8.86 49.97
CA GLN A 384 -5.20 -8.35 51.13
C GLN A 384 -6.54 -9.07 51.39
N ALA A 385 -6.96 -10.01 50.53
CA ALA A 385 -8.23 -10.73 50.70
C ALA A 385 -8.11 -12.04 51.52
N GLY A 386 -6.93 -12.37 52.06
CA GLY A 386 -6.62 -13.69 52.60
C GLY A 386 -6.43 -13.83 54.12
N THR A 387 -6.71 -12.81 54.92
CA THR A 387 -6.62 -12.91 56.39
C THR A 387 -7.68 -12.06 57.07
N ASN A 388 -8.85 -12.64 57.30
CA ASN A 388 -9.75 -12.17 58.36
C ASN A 388 -10.43 -13.39 59.02
N HIS A 389 -9.93 -13.68 60.23
CA HIS A 389 -10.60 -14.23 61.42
C HIS A 389 -11.34 -15.58 61.34
N ILE A 390 -10.66 -16.61 61.87
CA ILE A 390 -11.29 -17.64 62.70
C ILE A 390 -11.04 -17.22 64.17
N ILE A 391 -12.11 -16.79 64.85
CA ILE A 391 -12.32 -17.05 66.29
C ILE A 391 -13.73 -17.64 66.38
#